data_AF-A0AAE1BE05-F1
#
_entry.id   AF-A0AAE1BE05-F1
#
_cell.length_a   1.000
_cell.length_b   1.000
_cell.length_c   1.000
_cell.angle_alpha   90.00
_cell.angle_beta   90.00
_cell.angle_gamma   90.00
#
_symmetry.space_group_name_H-M   'P 1'
#
loop_
_entity.id
_entity.type
_entity.pdbx_description
1 polymer ?
#
loop_
_entity_poly.entity_id
_entity_poly.type
_entity_poly.pdbx_seq_one_letter_code
_entity_poly.pdbx_strand_id
1 'polypeptide(L)'
;MSRLTSTALLLALVITVVAARVVYVLPDGTEGIVETGTTTTATTPTTDTTATTAATTHLKSFSCENRAQGFYADVTLHCLKFHRCVPVVDKDNTLLYTKQYTFTCGGGTIFNQEKLTCTRPENAAPCTNAAAFFEESNLEFRNIPNQTT
;
A
#
# COMPACT_ATOMS: atom_id res chain seq x y z
N MET A 1 -1.66 11.07 -47.94
CA MET A 1 -0.21 11.20 -48.23
C MET A 1 0.17 12.61 -47.77
N SER A 2 1.04 12.91 -46.82
CA SER A 2 2.22 12.23 -46.25
C SER A 2 2.47 12.77 -44.81
N ARG A 3 3.17 11.98 -43.99
CA ARG A 3 3.62 12.28 -42.62
C ARG A 3 4.84 13.22 -42.60
N LEU A 4 5.27 13.62 -41.39
CA LEU A 4 6.48 14.37 -41.00
C LEU A 4 6.30 15.89 -41.11
N THR A 5 6.38 16.73 -40.07
CA THR A 5 7.34 16.75 -38.95
C THR A 5 6.74 17.46 -37.73
N SER A 6 6.36 16.71 -36.69
CA SER A 6 6.09 17.25 -35.34
C SER A 6 7.08 16.63 -34.38
N THR A 7 8.32 17.12 -34.43
CA THR A 7 9.43 16.73 -33.56
C THR A 7 10.00 17.98 -32.91
N ALA A 8 9.17 18.69 -32.16
CA ALA A 8 9.58 19.83 -31.34
C ALA A 8 9.04 19.66 -29.92
N LEU A 9 9.47 18.60 -29.25
CA LEU A 9 9.36 18.48 -27.79
C LEU A 9 10.48 17.57 -27.26
N LEU A 10 11.73 17.90 -27.59
CA LEU A 10 12.91 17.39 -26.91
C LEU A 10 13.35 18.48 -25.93
N LEU A 11 12.86 18.44 -24.68
CA LEU A 11 13.41 19.27 -23.60
C LEU A 11 14.81 18.74 -23.26
N ALA A 12 15.83 19.55 -23.51
CA ALA A 12 17.17 19.29 -23.00
C ALA A 12 17.21 19.62 -21.50
N LEU A 13 17.19 18.61 -20.64
CA LEU A 13 17.47 18.73 -19.21
C LEU A 13 18.98 18.92 -19.01
N VAL A 14 19.39 20.11 -18.58
CA VAL A 14 20.78 20.39 -18.24
C VAL A 14 21.05 19.85 -16.83
N ILE A 15 21.91 18.83 -16.74
CA ILE A 15 22.32 18.21 -15.48
C ILE A 15 23.70 18.76 -15.11
N THR A 16 23.79 19.54 -14.05
CA THR A 16 25.08 19.96 -13.47
C THR A 16 25.35 19.12 -12.23
N VAL A 17 26.34 18.23 -12.30
CA VAL A 17 26.74 17.40 -11.15
C VAL A 17 27.77 18.17 -10.33
N VAL A 18 27.30 18.95 -9.36
CA VAL A 18 28.17 19.53 -8.32
C VAL A 18 27.91 18.76 -7.03
N ALA A 19 28.95 18.10 -6.52
CA ALA A 19 29.05 17.34 -5.28
C ALA A 19 27.70 16.98 -4.58
N ALA A 20 27.21 15.78 -4.87
CA ALA A 20 26.19 15.02 -4.12
C ALA A 20 24.74 15.53 -4.10
N ARG A 21 24.32 16.48 -4.94
CA ARG A 21 22.90 16.75 -5.19
C ARG A 21 22.67 16.94 -6.69
N VAL A 22 21.77 16.16 -7.29
CA VAL A 22 21.36 16.38 -8.69
C VAL A 22 20.31 17.50 -8.66
N VAL A 23 20.76 18.73 -8.91
CA VAL A 23 19.90 19.92 -9.00
C VAL A 23 19.42 20.05 -10.43
N TYR A 24 18.10 20.14 -10.61
CA TYR A 24 17.49 20.44 -11.90
C TYR A 24 16.88 21.84 -11.86
N VAL A 25 17.22 22.65 -12.85
CA VAL A 25 16.66 23.99 -13.02
C VAL A 25 15.43 23.87 -13.93
N LEU A 26 14.25 24.19 -13.38
CA LEU A 26 13.01 24.24 -14.14
C LEU A 26 12.90 25.58 -14.90
N PRO A 27 12.15 25.64 -16.02
CA PRO A 27 12.05 26.84 -16.86
C PRO A 27 11.49 28.07 -16.14
N ASP A 28 10.78 27.90 -15.02
CA ASP A 28 10.24 29.01 -14.21
C ASP A 28 11.23 29.56 -13.18
N GLY A 29 12.48 29.08 -13.17
CA GLY A 29 13.54 29.56 -12.27
C GLY A 29 13.43 29.06 -10.83
N THR A 30 12.54 28.10 -10.56
CA THR A 30 12.43 27.43 -9.27
C THR A 30 13.35 26.20 -9.23
N GLU A 31 14.06 26.01 -8.11
CA GLU A 31 14.92 24.84 -7.91
C GLU A 31 14.08 23.62 -7.50
N GLY A 32 14.24 22.51 -8.23
CA GLY A 32 13.61 21.22 -7.90
C GLY A 32 14.65 20.18 -7.48
N ILE A 33 14.48 19.60 -6.29
CA ILE A 33 15.33 18.51 -5.77
C ILE A 33 14.61 17.17 -5.93
N VAL A 34 15.25 16.22 -6.63
CA VAL A 34 14.79 14.83 -6.71
C VAL A 34 15.42 14.06 -5.54
N GLU A 35 14.68 13.88 -4.43
CA GLU A 35 15.09 12.95 -3.37
C GLU A 35 14.65 11.52 -3.71
N THR A 36 15.62 10.68 -4.05
CA THR A 36 15.43 9.24 -4.26
C THR A 36 15.90 8.51 -3.00
N GLY A 37 14.97 8.01 -2.18
CA GLY A 37 15.14 6.85 -1.29
C GLY A 37 16.06 6.92 -0.04
N THR A 38 15.42 6.98 1.13
CA THR A 38 15.68 6.25 2.41
C THR A 38 16.96 6.54 3.23
N THR A 39 16.78 6.99 4.49
CA THR A 39 17.15 6.32 5.77
C THR A 39 17.37 7.30 6.93
N THR A 40 16.52 7.16 7.96
CA THR A 40 16.74 7.31 9.41
C THR A 40 17.69 8.41 9.95
N THR A 41 17.11 9.39 10.63
CA THR A 41 17.74 10.02 11.80
C THR A 41 16.91 9.68 13.03
N ALA A 42 17.42 8.75 13.84
CA ALA A 42 16.91 8.46 15.16
C ALA A 42 17.30 9.64 16.08
N THR A 43 16.32 10.42 16.53
CA THR A 43 16.50 11.40 17.59
C THR A 43 15.99 10.80 18.90
N THR A 44 16.90 10.75 19.87
CA THR A 44 16.76 10.29 21.26
C THR A 44 15.49 10.76 21.96
N PRO A 45 14.83 9.93 22.79
CA PRO A 45 13.66 10.33 23.55
C PRO A 45 14.08 11.17 24.76
N THR A 46 13.68 12.45 24.79
CA THR A 46 13.65 13.24 26.03
C THR A 46 12.35 12.96 26.77
N THR A 47 12.51 12.34 27.93
CA THR A 47 11.52 12.20 28.98
C THR A 47 11.05 13.58 29.41
N ASP A 48 9.79 13.91 29.19
CA ASP A 48 9.09 14.85 30.06
C ASP A 48 7.62 14.44 30.22
N THR A 49 7.32 14.14 31.47
CA THR A 49 6.05 13.67 32.00
C THR A 49 5.07 14.84 32.05
N THR A 50 4.02 14.81 31.23
CA THR A 50 2.70 15.34 31.64
C THR A 50 1.62 14.61 30.85
N ALA A 51 0.90 13.72 31.53
CA ALA A 51 -0.21 12.99 30.96
C ALA A 51 -1.35 13.97 30.61
N THR A 52 -1.53 14.21 29.32
CA THR A 52 -2.80 14.63 28.74
C THR A 52 -3.06 13.68 27.59
N THR A 53 -4.08 12.85 27.77
CA THR A 53 -4.54 11.79 26.86
C THR A 53 -5.02 12.39 25.54
N ALA A 54 -4.07 12.77 24.67
CA ALA A 54 -4.31 12.96 23.26
C ALA A 54 -4.07 11.61 22.58
N ALA A 55 -5.15 10.99 22.12
CA ALA A 55 -5.10 9.78 21.32
C ALA A 55 -4.25 10.04 20.06
N THR A 56 -2.97 9.65 20.10
CA THR A 56 -2.33 9.11 18.90
C THR A 56 -3.10 7.83 18.58
N THR A 57 -4.19 7.98 17.84
CA THR A 57 -4.75 6.91 17.03
C THR A 57 -3.62 6.50 16.12
N HIS A 58 -2.83 5.53 16.55
CA HIS A 58 -1.92 4.80 15.69
C HIS A 58 -2.84 4.30 14.56
N LEU A 59 -2.77 4.94 13.39
CA LEU A 59 -3.32 4.42 12.15
C LEU A 59 -2.58 3.11 11.93
N LYS A 60 -3.01 2.04 12.60
CA LYS A 60 -2.32 0.75 12.56
C LYS A 60 -2.39 0.32 11.11
N SER A 61 -1.22 0.29 10.47
CA SER A 61 -1.07 -0.36 9.17
C SER A 61 -1.67 -1.76 9.27
N PHE A 62 -2.42 -2.16 8.26
CA PHE A 62 -3.05 -3.48 8.23
C PHE A 62 -2.04 -4.61 8.55
N SER A 63 -2.47 -5.57 9.37
CA SER A 63 -1.73 -6.79 9.71
C SER A 63 -2.60 -8.04 9.56
N CYS A 64 -1.99 -9.10 9.05
CA CYS A 64 -2.54 -10.46 9.01
C CYS A 64 -2.51 -11.19 10.37
N GLU A 65 -1.96 -10.57 11.41
CA GLU A 65 -1.95 -11.15 12.75
C GLU A 65 -3.37 -11.39 13.26
N ASN A 66 -3.62 -12.58 13.83
CA ASN A 66 -4.94 -13.02 14.31
C ASN A 66 -6.05 -13.00 13.24
N ARG A 67 -5.69 -13.06 11.95
CA ARG A 67 -6.64 -13.19 10.84
C ARG A 67 -6.55 -14.58 10.23
N ALA A 68 -7.70 -15.08 9.79
CA ALA A 68 -7.77 -16.31 9.04
C ALA A 68 -7.14 -16.16 7.65
N GLN A 69 -6.95 -17.28 6.96
CA GLN A 69 -6.61 -17.25 5.55
C GLN A 69 -7.71 -16.53 4.75
N GLY A 70 -7.32 -15.57 3.90
CA GLY A 70 -8.30 -14.79 3.16
C GLY A 70 -7.77 -13.47 2.62
N PHE A 71 -8.67 -12.70 2.03
CA PHE A 71 -8.44 -11.34 1.54
C PHE A 71 -9.12 -10.31 2.44
N TYR A 72 -8.48 -9.18 2.63
CA TYR A 72 -8.91 -8.14 3.55
C TYR A 72 -8.70 -6.75 2.94
N ALA A 73 -9.77 -5.98 2.86
CA ALA A 73 -9.74 -4.59 2.43
C ALA A 73 -9.00 -3.72 3.46
N ASP A 74 -8.13 -2.83 2.99
CA ASP A 74 -7.54 -1.82 3.85
C ASP A 74 -8.48 -0.61 3.95
N VAL A 75 -9.30 -0.60 5.01
CA VAL A 75 -10.25 0.49 5.29
C VAL A 75 -9.55 1.82 5.59
N THR A 76 -8.30 1.77 6.09
CA THR A 76 -7.52 2.98 6.38
C THR A 76 -7.01 3.66 5.11
N LEU A 77 -6.91 2.89 4.02
CA LEU A 77 -6.54 3.36 2.70
C LEU A 77 -7.71 3.39 1.73
N HIS A 78 -8.94 3.60 2.23
CA HIS A 78 -10.16 3.70 1.44
C HIS A 78 -10.37 2.52 0.46
N CYS A 79 -9.93 1.32 0.84
CA CYS A 79 -10.01 0.10 0.03
C CYS A 79 -9.28 0.20 -1.32
N LEU A 80 -8.41 1.19 -1.53
CA LEU A 80 -7.51 1.26 -2.68
C LEU A 80 -6.47 0.14 -2.65
N LYS A 81 -6.16 -0.34 -1.44
CA LYS A 81 -5.34 -1.53 -1.20
C LYS A 81 -6.15 -2.60 -0.50
N PHE A 82 -5.72 -3.83 -0.72
CA PHE A 82 -6.20 -5.00 -0.01
C PHE A 82 -5.04 -5.97 0.21
N HIS A 83 -5.23 -6.89 1.14
CA HIS A 83 -4.20 -7.80 1.60
C HIS A 83 -4.67 -9.24 1.50
N ARG A 84 -3.78 -10.15 1.08
CA ARG A 84 -3.98 -11.59 1.19
C ARG A 84 -3.17 -12.10 2.38
N CYS A 85 -3.85 -12.76 3.31
CA CYS A 85 -3.23 -13.50 4.40
C CYS A 85 -3.15 -14.98 4.04
N VAL A 86 -1.94 -15.55 4.09
CA VAL A 86 -1.68 -16.97 3.80
C VAL A 86 -0.91 -17.58 4.98
N PRO A 87 -1.51 -18.50 5.76
CA PRO A 87 -0.82 -19.18 6.84
C PRO A 87 0.27 -20.08 6.26
N VAL A 88 1.46 -19.99 6.83
CA VAL A 88 2.56 -20.93 6.61
C VAL A 88 2.56 -21.89 7.79
N VAL A 89 2.35 -23.17 7.48
CA VAL A 89 2.29 -24.24 8.45
C VAL A 89 3.46 -25.21 8.24
N ASP A 90 3.83 -25.95 9.28
CA ASP A 90 4.77 -27.06 9.16
C ASP A 90 4.08 -28.35 8.67
N LYS A 91 4.81 -29.47 8.72
CA LYS A 91 4.32 -30.80 8.30
C LYS A 91 3.20 -31.34 9.19
N ASP A 92 3.08 -30.84 10.41
CA ASP A 92 2.08 -31.25 11.40
C ASP A 92 0.89 -30.27 11.45
N ASN A 93 0.78 -29.40 10.43
CA ASN A 93 -0.21 -28.33 10.32
C ASN A 93 -0.14 -27.28 11.45
N THR A 94 1.00 -27.15 12.13
CA THR A 94 1.21 -26.10 13.13
C THR A 94 1.50 -24.79 12.44
N LEU A 95 0.79 -23.71 12.82
CA LEU A 95 1.03 -22.37 12.31
C LEU A 95 2.42 -21.88 12.71
N LEU A 96 3.26 -21.60 11.72
CA LEU A 96 4.58 -20.99 11.91
C LEU A 96 4.48 -19.47 11.88
N TYR A 97 3.88 -18.93 10.81
CA TYR A 97 3.64 -17.50 10.61
C TYR A 97 2.62 -17.28 9.50
N THR A 98 2.07 -16.08 9.38
CA THR A 98 1.16 -15.72 8.28
C THR A 98 1.86 -14.77 7.31
N LYS A 99 2.00 -15.18 6.05
CA LYS A 99 2.47 -14.30 4.98
C LYS A 99 1.38 -13.30 4.60
N GLN A 100 1.75 -12.03 4.56
CA GLN A 100 0.91 -10.94 4.08
C GLN A 100 1.38 -10.51 2.69
N TYR A 101 0.48 -10.53 1.72
CA TYR A 101 0.69 -9.94 0.41
C TYR A 101 -0.21 -8.71 0.27
N THR A 102 0.31 -7.61 -0.25
CA THR A 102 -0.44 -6.36 -0.41
C THR A 102 -0.61 -6.07 -1.89
N PHE A 103 -1.82 -5.74 -2.29
CA PHE A 103 -2.19 -5.41 -3.66
C PHE A 103 -2.82 -4.03 -3.71
N THR A 104 -2.72 -3.38 -4.85
CA THR A 104 -3.35 -2.09 -5.13
C THR A 104 -4.32 -2.25 -6.29
N CYS A 105 -5.55 -1.77 -6.12
CA CYS A 105 -6.53 -1.76 -7.20
C CYS A 105 -6.14 -0.74 -8.28
N GLY A 106 -6.24 -1.13 -9.55
CA GLY A 106 -5.89 -0.29 -10.69
C GLY A 106 -7.05 0.59 -11.17
N GLY A 107 -6.77 1.60 -11.99
CA GLY A 107 -7.79 2.29 -12.79
C GLY A 107 -8.91 2.98 -11.99
N GLY A 108 -8.60 3.52 -10.81
CA GLY A 108 -9.57 4.20 -9.96
C GLY A 108 -10.62 3.28 -9.32
N THR A 109 -10.37 1.97 -9.28
CA THR A 109 -11.24 0.99 -8.61
C THR A 109 -10.87 0.85 -7.14
N ILE A 110 -11.81 0.31 -6.35
CA ILE A 110 -11.61 -0.05 -4.94
C ILE A 110 -11.93 -1.52 -4.73
N PHE A 111 -11.32 -2.13 -3.72
CA PHE A 111 -11.58 -3.51 -3.37
C PHE A 111 -12.95 -3.66 -2.72
N ASN A 112 -13.85 -4.39 -3.38
CA ASN A 112 -15.11 -4.81 -2.80
C ASN A 112 -14.88 -6.09 -1.99
N GLN A 113 -14.92 -5.98 -0.67
CA GLN A 113 -14.71 -7.09 0.25
C GLN A 113 -15.75 -8.20 0.14
N GLU A 114 -17.01 -7.88 -0.16
CA GLU A 114 -18.08 -8.87 -0.33
C GLU A 114 -17.80 -9.78 -1.53
N LYS A 115 -17.35 -9.18 -2.64
CA LYS A 115 -17.12 -9.87 -3.93
C LYS A 115 -15.66 -10.29 -4.15
N LEU A 116 -14.77 -9.92 -3.24
CA LEU A 116 -13.33 -10.18 -3.30
C LEU A 116 -12.66 -9.75 -4.60
N THR A 117 -13.06 -8.59 -5.14
CA THR A 117 -12.54 -8.08 -6.41
C THR A 117 -12.45 -6.56 -6.41
N CYS A 118 -11.53 -6.02 -7.20
CA CYS A 118 -11.49 -4.58 -7.46
C CYS A 118 -12.63 -4.22 -8.42
N THR A 119 -13.48 -3.27 -8.01
CA THR A 119 -14.60 -2.78 -8.81
C THR A 119 -14.71 -1.27 -8.71
N ARG A 120 -15.48 -0.65 -9.61
CA ARG A 120 -15.72 0.79 -9.52
C ARG A 120 -16.47 1.13 -8.22
N PRO A 121 -16.19 2.28 -7.58
CA PRO A 121 -16.79 2.63 -6.28
C PRO A 121 -18.32 2.55 -6.25
N GLU A 122 -19.00 2.94 -7.33
CA GLU A 122 -20.47 2.91 -7.45
C GLU A 122 -21.06 1.49 -7.51
N ASN A 123 -20.22 0.47 -7.76
CA ASN A 123 -20.60 -0.94 -7.81
C ASN A 123 -20.02 -1.74 -6.63
N ALA A 124 -19.31 -1.08 -5.72
CA ALA A 124 -18.73 -1.66 -4.52
C ALA A 124 -19.68 -1.50 -3.34
N ALA A 125 -19.68 -2.47 -2.43
CA ALA A 125 -20.19 -2.22 -1.08
C ALA A 125 -19.35 -1.09 -0.43
N PRO A 126 -19.95 -0.24 0.44
CA PRO A 126 -19.22 0.83 1.10
C PRO A 126 -17.95 0.32 1.80
N CYS A 127 -16.80 0.93 1.51
CA CYS A 127 -15.51 0.50 2.05
C CYS A 127 -15.49 0.46 3.60
N THR A 128 -16.18 1.41 4.24
CA THR A 128 -16.34 1.44 5.71
C THR A 128 -17.00 0.19 6.28
N ASN A 129 -17.78 -0.51 5.47
CA ASN A 129 -18.50 -1.73 5.84
C ASN A 129 -17.74 -3.00 5.46
N ALA A 130 -16.55 -2.89 4.85
CA ALA A 130 -15.77 -4.04 4.42
C ALA A 130 -15.56 -5.06 5.55
N ALA A 131 -15.29 -4.59 6.78
CA ALA A 131 -15.05 -5.47 7.91
C ALA A 131 -16.21 -6.43 8.22
N ALA A 132 -17.47 -6.05 7.91
CA ALA A 132 -18.63 -6.91 8.10
C ALA A 132 -18.60 -8.16 7.20
N PHE A 133 -17.91 -8.10 6.06
CA PHE A 133 -17.84 -9.21 5.10
C PHE A 133 -16.58 -10.08 5.29
N PHE A 134 -15.68 -9.75 6.22
CA PHE A 134 -14.41 -10.47 6.38
C PHE A 134 -14.58 -11.96 6.70
N GLU A 135 -15.63 -12.33 7.41
CA GLU A 135 -15.85 -13.74 7.76
C GLU A 135 -16.44 -14.51 6.59
N GLU A 136 -17.59 -14.06 6.09
CA GLU A 136 -18.37 -14.71 5.05
C GLU A 136 -17.59 -14.82 3.73
N SER A 137 -17.04 -13.71 3.24
CA SER A 137 -16.30 -13.71 1.97
C SER A 137 -15.08 -14.64 2.00
N ASN A 138 -14.50 -14.88 3.18
CA ASN A 138 -13.28 -15.68 3.31
C ASN A 138 -13.51 -17.14 3.72
N LEU A 139 -14.75 -17.59 3.92
CA LEU A 139 -15.04 -18.95 4.39
C LEU A 139 -14.36 -20.03 3.53
N GLU A 140 -14.42 -19.87 2.20
CA GLU A 140 -13.86 -20.81 1.23
C GLU A 140 -12.33 -20.95 1.35
N PHE A 141 -11.62 -19.94 1.83
CA PHE A 141 -10.15 -20.02 1.94
C PHE A 141 -9.67 -20.65 3.23
N ARG A 142 -10.52 -20.80 4.26
CA ARG A 142 -10.11 -21.30 5.57
C ARG A 142 -9.64 -22.76 5.54
N ASN A 143 -10.15 -23.53 4.58
CA ASN A 143 -9.87 -24.96 4.46
C ASN A 143 -8.86 -25.31 3.36
N ILE A 144 -8.28 -24.31 2.68
CA ILE A 144 -7.33 -24.57 1.60
C ILE A 144 -5.93 -24.73 2.21
N PRO A 145 -5.35 -25.94 2.20
CA PRO A 145 -4.00 -26.16 2.71
C PRO A 145 -3.02 -25.31 1.89
N ASN A 146 -2.13 -24.61 2.59
CA ASN A 146 -1.08 -23.86 1.94
C ASN A 146 -0.19 -24.83 1.14
N GLN A 147 -0.10 -24.62 -0.18
CA GLN A 147 0.82 -25.36 -1.05
C GLN A 147 2.24 -24.96 -0.64
N THR A 148 2.89 -25.81 0.17
CA THR A 148 4.28 -25.64 0.57
C THR A 148 5.13 -25.66 -0.69
N THR A 149 5.59 -24.50 -1.15
CA THR A 149 6.61 -24.40 -2.21
C THR A 149 7.99 -24.43 -1.58
#